data_AF-A0A7R8CCF8-F1
#
_entry.id   AF-A0A7R8CCF8-F1
#
_cell.length_a   1.000
_cell.length_b   1.000
_cell.length_c   1.000
_cell.angle_alpha   90.00
_cell.angle_beta   90.00
_cell.angle_gamma   90.00
#
_symmetry.space_group_name_H-M   'P 1'
#
loop_
_entity.id
_entity.type
_entity.pdbx_description
1 polymer ?
#
loop_
_entity_poly.entity_id
_entity_poly.type
_entity_poly.pdbx_seq_one_letter_code
_entity_poly.pdbx_strand_id
1 'polypeptide(L)'
;MKPRKKLRILEDTVMAKKVVPVSIEEKLDLNENDLPIEDLDEEYEEEGRRAINYKIAKNKGLTPKRSKLQRNPRVKHRVKFEKAKVRRKGQVRTVRTEVKKYSGEISGINARVKKGIKLA
;
A
#
# COMPACT_ATOMS: atom_id res chain seq x y z
N MET A 1 49.29 -22.47 -3.84
CA MET A 1 49.03 -21.03 -4.06
C MET A 1 49.73 -20.62 -5.35
N LYS A 2 48.99 -20.40 -6.46
CA LYS A 2 49.57 -19.94 -7.75
C LYS A 2 49.41 -18.42 -7.85
N PRO A 3 50.45 -17.66 -8.26
CA PRO A 3 50.42 -16.20 -8.22
C PRO A 3 49.55 -15.60 -9.34
N ARG A 4 48.77 -14.56 -8.97
CA ARG A 4 47.91 -13.78 -9.86
C ARG A 4 48.75 -12.97 -10.86
N LYS A 5 48.50 -13.12 -12.16
CA LYS A 5 49.02 -12.19 -13.18
C LYS A 5 48.19 -10.90 -13.14
N LYS A 6 48.80 -9.80 -12.73
CA LYS A 6 48.26 -8.44 -12.86
C LYS A 6 48.25 -8.07 -14.35
N LEU A 7 47.07 -7.86 -14.94
CA LEU A 7 46.96 -7.17 -16.22
C LEU A 7 46.76 -5.68 -15.95
N ARG A 8 47.53 -4.89 -16.72
CA ARG A 8 47.80 -3.48 -16.53
C ARG A 8 46.56 -2.64 -16.85
N ILE A 9 46.33 -1.65 -16.01
CA ILE A 9 45.35 -0.58 -16.17
C ILE A 9 45.78 0.22 -17.41
N LEU A 10 44.87 0.35 -18.38
CA LEU A 10 44.96 1.36 -19.43
C LEU A 10 44.13 2.55 -18.94
N GLU A 11 44.82 3.66 -18.72
CA GLU A 11 44.26 4.95 -18.37
C GLU A 11 43.61 5.60 -19.61
N ASP A 12 42.79 6.60 -19.33
CA ASP A 12 42.23 7.62 -20.24
C ASP A 12 40.85 7.36 -20.86
N THR A 13 39.82 7.77 -20.12
CA THR A 13 38.87 8.76 -20.67
C THR A 13 38.23 9.58 -19.56
N VAL A 14 38.78 10.78 -19.45
CA VAL A 14 38.25 11.97 -18.77
C VAL A 14 36.76 12.16 -19.10
N MET A 15 35.92 12.39 -18.07
CA MET A 15 34.95 13.50 -18.00
C MET A 15 34.13 13.41 -16.71
N ALA A 16 34.50 14.25 -15.75
CA ALA A 16 33.75 14.52 -14.54
C ALA A 16 32.41 15.20 -14.85
N LYS A 17 31.30 14.67 -14.31
CA LYS A 17 30.06 15.43 -14.10
C LYS A 17 29.75 15.50 -12.61
N LYS A 18 30.03 16.69 -12.08
CA LYS A 18 29.60 17.34 -10.83
C LYS A 18 28.48 16.63 -10.03
N VAL A 19 28.81 16.37 -8.76
CA VAL A 19 27.89 16.08 -7.66
C VAL A 19 27.10 17.35 -7.29
N VAL A 20 25.78 17.22 -7.12
CA VAL A 20 24.95 18.15 -6.33
C VAL A 20 24.26 17.29 -5.27
N PRO A 21 24.54 17.48 -3.96
CA PRO A 21 23.86 16.73 -2.92
C PRO A 21 22.63 17.52 -2.46
N VAL A 22 21.45 17.16 -2.96
CA VAL A 22 20.18 17.65 -2.38
C VAL A 22 19.60 16.55 -1.53
N SER A 23 19.89 16.65 -0.24
CA SER A 23 19.15 16.03 0.85
C SER A 23 17.69 16.49 0.83
N ILE A 24 16.75 15.54 0.77
CA ILE A 24 15.46 15.47 1.48
C ILE A 24 14.78 14.19 0.97
N GLU A 25 14.83 13.13 1.77
CA GLU A 25 13.99 11.95 1.58
C GLU A 25 12.57 12.31 2.02
N GLU A 26 11.81 12.98 1.14
CA GLU A 26 10.36 13.03 1.27
C GLU A 26 9.84 11.70 0.70
N LYS A 27 9.61 10.74 1.59
CA LYS A 27 8.95 9.47 1.24
C LYS A 27 7.51 9.78 0.84
N LEU A 28 7.30 10.06 -0.44
CA LEU A 28 6.00 9.98 -1.06
C LEU A 28 5.58 8.50 -1.04
N ASP A 29 4.62 8.17 -0.19
CA ASP A 29 3.93 6.87 -0.16
C ASP A 29 3.10 6.70 -1.46
N LEU A 30 3.78 6.59 -2.60
CA LEU A 30 3.17 6.19 -3.85
C LEU A 30 2.98 4.67 -3.78
N ASN A 31 1.71 4.26 -3.64
CA ASN A 31 1.30 2.88 -3.75
C ASN A 31 1.72 2.38 -5.14
N GLU A 32 2.71 1.47 -5.22
CA GLU A 32 3.25 0.89 -6.48
C GLU A 32 2.17 0.34 -7.43
N ASN A 33 0.97 0.13 -6.90
CA ASN A 33 -0.21 -0.33 -7.59
C ASN A 33 -0.98 0.74 -8.40
N ASP A 34 -0.61 2.01 -8.32
CA ASP A 34 -1.20 3.11 -9.10
C ASP A 34 -0.27 3.63 -10.21
N LEU A 35 0.89 3.00 -10.43
CA LEU A 35 1.67 3.20 -11.65
C LEU A 35 0.89 2.63 -12.84
N PRO A 36 0.78 3.36 -13.97
CA PRO A 36 0.27 2.78 -15.20
C PRO A 36 1.24 1.67 -15.60
N ILE A 37 0.77 0.42 -15.48
CA ILE A 37 1.44 -0.71 -16.10
C ILE A 37 1.32 -0.42 -17.59
N GLU A 38 2.39 0.08 -18.20
CA GLU A 38 2.56 -0.01 -19.64
C GLU A 38 2.45 -1.50 -19.95
N ASP A 39 1.41 -1.86 -20.71
CA ASP A 39 1.16 -3.19 -21.24
C ASP A 39 2.41 -3.59 -22.06
N LEU A 40 3.43 -4.15 -21.40
CA LEU A 40 4.55 -4.83 -22.06
C LEU A 40 4.00 -6.16 -22.58
N ASP A 41 3.22 -6.07 -23.66
CA ASP A 41 2.91 -7.17 -24.55
C ASP A 41 4.19 -7.46 -25.36
N GLU A 42 5.16 -8.16 -24.76
CA GLU A 42 6.33 -8.64 -25.50
C GLU A 42 6.61 -10.11 -25.18
N GLU A 43 5.97 -10.99 -25.95
CA GLU A 43 6.56 -12.27 -26.33
C GLU A 43 6.05 -12.66 -27.73
N TYR A 44 6.97 -12.64 -28.70
CA TYR A 44 6.73 -12.96 -30.10
C TYR A 44 6.62 -14.48 -30.31
N GLU A 45 5.64 -14.85 -31.14
CA GLU A 45 5.41 -16.08 -31.92
C GLU A 45 6.25 -17.35 -31.65
N GLU A 46 5.57 -18.41 -31.22
CA GLU A 46 5.81 -19.75 -31.78
C GLU A 46 4.77 -20.01 -32.89
N GLU A 47 5.28 -20.28 -34.11
CA GLU A 47 4.57 -20.77 -35.30
C GLU A 47 3.58 -19.82 -36.02
N GLY A 48 4.08 -18.78 -36.70
CA GLY A 48 3.56 -18.25 -37.99
C GLY A 48 2.08 -17.78 -38.05
N ARG A 49 1.36 -17.82 -36.93
CA ARG A 49 -0.03 -17.44 -36.77
C ARG A 49 -0.13 -16.47 -35.61
N ARG A 50 -0.82 -15.35 -35.85
CA ARG A 50 -1.07 -14.33 -34.83
C ARG A 50 -1.95 -14.90 -33.72
N ALA A 51 -1.48 -14.83 -32.48
CA ALA A 51 -2.27 -15.18 -31.31
C ALA A 51 -3.37 -14.14 -31.02
N ILE A 52 -4.42 -14.58 -30.32
CA ILE A 52 -5.51 -13.71 -29.88
C ILE A 52 -5.10 -12.89 -28.64
N ASN A 53 -5.28 -11.57 -28.67
CA ASN A 53 -5.01 -10.71 -27.50
C ASN A 53 -6.04 -10.96 -26.38
N TYR A 54 -5.62 -10.87 -25.10
CA TYR A 54 -6.49 -10.93 -23.92
C TYR A 54 -7.73 -10.03 -24.01
N LYS A 55 -7.59 -8.82 -24.56
CA LYS A 55 -8.69 -7.86 -24.76
C LYS A 55 -9.79 -8.46 -25.66
N ILE A 56 -9.40 -9.12 -26.75
CA ILE A 56 -10.30 -9.80 -27.71
C ILE A 56 -10.82 -11.12 -27.11
N ALA A 57 -9.98 -11.87 -26.39
CA ALA A 57 -10.39 -13.14 -25.79
C ALA A 57 -11.43 -12.99 -24.68
N LYS A 58 -11.38 -11.90 -23.90
CA LYS A 58 -12.30 -11.66 -22.78
C LYS A 58 -13.46 -10.70 -23.07
N ASN A 59 -13.37 -9.88 -24.13
CA ASN A 59 -14.43 -8.97 -24.58
C ASN A 59 -15.12 -8.19 -23.46
N LYS A 60 -14.33 -7.63 -22.52
CA LYS A 60 -14.85 -6.94 -21.33
C LYS A 60 -15.38 -5.52 -21.59
N GLY A 61 -15.07 -4.92 -22.74
CA GLY A 61 -15.51 -3.57 -23.11
C GLY A 61 -15.01 -2.45 -22.17
N LEU A 62 -15.68 -1.29 -22.20
CA LEU A 62 -15.32 -0.09 -21.44
C LEU A 62 -15.86 -0.12 -20.00
N THR A 63 -15.49 -1.13 -19.20
CA THR A 63 -15.96 -1.24 -17.80
C THR A 63 -15.22 -0.26 -16.86
N PRO A 64 -15.90 0.29 -15.83
CA PRO A 64 -15.26 1.20 -14.87
C PRO A 64 -14.22 0.48 -13.98
N LYS A 65 -13.22 1.22 -13.48
CA LYS A 65 -12.23 0.71 -12.50
C LYS A 65 -12.96 0.28 -11.22
N ARG A 66 -12.92 -1.01 -10.92
CA ARG A 66 -13.43 -1.57 -9.66
C ARG A 66 -12.29 -1.73 -8.66
N SER A 67 -12.57 -1.48 -7.39
CA SER A 67 -11.59 -1.64 -6.32
C SER A 67 -11.13 -3.09 -6.16
N LYS A 68 -9.89 -3.31 -5.71
CA LYS A 68 -9.36 -4.66 -5.44
C LYS A 68 -10.20 -5.41 -4.39
N LEU A 69 -10.81 -4.70 -3.45
CA LEU A 69 -11.69 -5.28 -2.42
C LEU A 69 -12.95 -5.92 -3.02
N GLN A 70 -13.50 -5.37 -4.10
CA GLN A 70 -14.70 -5.91 -4.74
C GLN A 70 -14.42 -7.22 -5.50
N ARG A 71 -13.15 -7.56 -5.76
CA ARG A 71 -12.77 -8.82 -6.41
C ARG A 71 -13.01 -10.04 -5.53
N ASN A 72 -12.90 -9.88 -4.20
CA ASN A 72 -13.05 -10.98 -3.25
C ASN A 72 -14.12 -10.65 -2.18
N PRO A 73 -15.30 -11.31 -2.22
CA PRO A 73 -16.39 -11.01 -1.29
C PRO A 73 -16.01 -11.25 0.18
N ARG A 74 -15.16 -12.24 0.46
CA ARG A 74 -14.66 -12.52 1.82
C ARG A 74 -13.88 -11.34 2.38
N VAL A 75 -12.93 -10.82 1.58
CA VAL A 75 -12.06 -9.71 2.00
C VAL A 75 -12.88 -8.42 2.17
N LYS A 76 -13.84 -8.16 1.27
CA LYS A 76 -14.78 -7.05 1.40
C LYS A 76 -15.55 -7.08 2.71
N HIS A 77 -16.09 -8.24 3.10
CA HIS A 77 -16.88 -8.37 4.32
C HIS A 77 -16.03 -8.28 5.58
N ARG A 78 -14.81 -8.83 5.57
CA ARG A 78 -13.84 -8.67 6.68
C ARG A 78 -13.55 -7.19 6.95
N VAL A 79 -13.17 -6.44 5.90
CA VAL A 79 -12.87 -5.01 6.03
C VAL A 79 -14.10 -4.20 6.44
N LYS A 80 -15.29 -4.56 5.93
CA LYS A 80 -16.56 -3.91 6.34
C LYS A 80 -16.82 -4.10 7.84
N PHE A 81 -16.59 -5.31 8.36
CA PHE A 81 -16.74 -5.62 9.78
C PHE A 81 -15.72 -4.87 10.65
N GLU A 82 -14.45 -4.84 10.26
CA GLU A 82 -13.41 -4.10 10.98
C GLU A 82 -13.72 -2.61 11.08
N LYS A 83 -14.11 -1.99 9.95
CA LYS A 83 -14.56 -0.58 9.92
C LYS A 83 -15.77 -0.34 10.83
N ALA A 84 -16.75 -1.24 10.81
CA ALA A 84 -17.92 -1.14 11.68
C ALA A 84 -17.54 -1.26 13.17
N LYS A 85 -16.60 -2.15 13.51
CA LYS A 85 -16.09 -2.32 14.87
C LYS A 85 -15.40 -1.05 15.39
N VAL A 86 -14.59 -0.39 14.56
CA VAL A 86 -13.96 0.90 14.91
C VAL A 86 -15.00 2.00 15.11
N ARG A 87 -15.96 2.14 14.19
CA ARG A 87 -17.04 3.13 14.31
C ARG A 87 -17.89 2.92 15.56
N ARG A 88 -18.17 1.65 15.92
CA ARG A 88 -18.91 1.31 17.15
C ARG A 88 -18.16 1.75 18.40
N LYS A 89 -16.84 1.54 18.48
CA LYS A 89 -16.01 1.99 19.61
C LYS A 89 -16.04 3.51 19.80
N GLY A 90 -16.20 4.28 18.72
CA GLY A 90 -16.35 5.73 18.78
C GLY A 90 -17.71 6.20 19.28
N GLN A 91 -18.80 5.47 18.94
CA GLN A 91 -20.16 5.81 19.37
C GLN A 91 -20.46 5.37 20.80
N VAL A 92 -20.05 4.16 21.16
CA VAL A 92 -20.37 3.54 22.45
C VAL A 92 -19.08 2.99 23.06
N ARG A 93 -18.80 3.37 24.30
CA ARG A 93 -17.63 2.88 25.02
C ARG A 93 -17.92 1.45 25.49
N THR A 94 -17.05 0.51 25.10
CA THR A 94 -17.15 -0.87 25.57
C THR A 94 -16.72 -0.98 27.03
N VAL A 95 -17.27 -1.95 27.75
CA VAL A 95 -16.83 -2.30 29.10
C VAL A 95 -15.36 -2.72 29.06
N ARG A 96 -14.57 -2.27 30.04
CA ARG A 96 -13.15 -2.62 30.21
C ARG A 96 -12.97 -3.26 31.58
N THR A 97 -12.13 -4.28 31.65
CA THR A 97 -11.72 -4.90 32.91
C THR A 97 -10.41 -4.26 33.39
N GLU A 98 -10.27 -4.13 34.71
CA GLU A 98 -9.04 -3.62 35.33
C GLU A 98 -8.01 -4.75 35.41
N VAL A 99 -6.98 -4.69 34.55
CA VAL A 99 -5.86 -5.67 34.59
C VAL A 99 -4.79 -5.22 35.60
N LYS A 100 -4.67 -3.91 35.82
CA LYS A 100 -3.72 -3.30 36.75
C LYS A 100 -4.48 -2.35 37.69
N LYS A 101 -3.89 -2.07 38.86
CA LYS A 101 -4.43 -1.08 39.79
C LYS A 101 -4.61 0.28 39.11
N TYR A 102 -5.58 1.05 39.59
CA TYR A 102 -5.93 2.36 39.07
C TYR A 102 -4.71 3.27 38.93
N SER A 103 -4.47 3.76 37.71
CA SER A 103 -3.37 4.67 37.37
C SER A 103 -3.85 6.07 36.94
N GLY A 104 -5.14 6.37 37.15
CA GLY A 104 -5.78 7.57 36.60
C GLY A 104 -6.53 7.33 35.26
N GLU A 105 -7.20 8.38 34.78
CA GLU A 105 -7.95 8.39 33.52
C GLU A 105 -7.02 8.66 32.33
N ILE A 106 -6.65 7.60 31.57
CA ILE A 106 -5.70 7.67 30.45
C ILE A 106 -6.07 8.74 29.40
N SER A 107 -7.37 8.93 29.12
CA SER A 107 -7.85 9.91 28.13
C SER A 107 -8.21 11.28 28.73
N GLY A 108 -8.04 11.45 30.04
CA GLY A 108 -8.44 12.65 30.77
C GLY A 108 -9.94 12.72 31.11
N ILE A 109 -10.26 13.62 32.05
CA ILE A 109 -11.62 13.91 32.53
C ILE A 109 -12.09 15.22 31.91
N ASN A 110 -13.27 15.23 31.28
CA ASN A 110 -13.90 16.46 30.80
C ASN A 110 -15.03 16.88 31.75
N ALA A 111 -14.74 17.87 32.61
CA ALA A 111 -15.67 18.33 33.65
C ALA A 111 -16.97 18.95 33.10
N ARG A 112 -16.98 19.42 31.84
CA ARG A 112 -18.14 20.11 31.25
C ARG A 112 -19.20 19.13 30.74
N VAL A 113 -18.81 17.91 30.35
CA VAL A 113 -19.70 17.00 29.61
C VAL A 113 -20.51 16.13 30.57
N LYS A 114 -21.84 16.26 30.52
CA LYS A 114 -22.79 15.38 31.23
C LYS A 114 -23.29 14.28 30.27
N LYS A 115 -23.14 13.01 30.63
CA LYS A 115 -23.55 11.84 29.80
C LYS A 115 -24.76 11.07 30.36
N GLY A 116 -25.46 11.61 31.35
CA GLY A 116 -26.65 10.97 31.93
C GLY A 116 -27.86 11.04 31.01
N ILE A 117 -28.72 10.03 31.07
CA ILE A 117 -30.03 10.03 30.40
C ILE A 117 -31.01 10.81 31.28
N LYS A 118 -31.64 11.86 30.74
CA LYS A 118 -32.70 12.58 31.45
C LYS A 118 -33.99 11.76 31.37
N LEU A 119 -34.51 11.34 32.51
CA LEU A 119 -35.85 10.76 32.61
C LEU A 119 -36.85 11.92 32.61
N ALA A 120 -37.82 11.86 31.70
CA ALA A 120 -38.89 12.84 31.58
C ALA A 120 -40.09 12.41 32.43
#